data_AF-A0A6M9PWL9-F1
#
_entry.id   AF-A0A6M9PWL9-F1
#
_cell.length_a   1.000
_cell.length_b   1.000
_cell.length_c   1.000
_cell.angle_alpha   90.00
_cell.angle_beta   90.00
_cell.angle_gamma   90.00
#
_symmetry.space_group_name_H-M   'P 1'
#
loop_
_entity.id
_entity.type
_entity.pdbx_description
1 polymer ?
#
loop_
_entity_poly.entity_id
_entity_poly.type
_entity_poly.pdbx_seq_one_letter_code
_entity_poly.pdbx_strand_id
1 'polypeptide(L)'
;MGIFSHRIASLLTKHGKEAVMTPDLLALTGCDVKHTDAYDTDQLGTFTREIPRHGTQLDAARKKALMGMKLLNTDLGIANEGAFVGDPYTGMLPWNNEVVMLIDQLHQIEIIGFSGAPAQSASGYFSHWEELEAFAETALFPSHHLVIKPTDEHHPESIKGIYDLSALQEAFQWAIAQSSTGVAFVENDLRAFANPTRMENIHKATVDLANKMNSACPQCQTPGYWVKDIQRGLPCNACGLPTEQAIAKIWGCLKCTHQETEGMKVLQFADPSKCSYCNP
;
A
#
# COMPACT_ATOMS: atom_id res chain seq x y z
N MET A 1 -8.69 26.28 -9.08
CA MET A 1 -7.43 25.51 -8.95
C MET A 1 -7.08 25.44 -7.47
N GLY A 2 -6.75 24.25 -6.96
CA GLY A 2 -6.47 24.03 -5.54
C GLY A 2 -5.09 24.56 -5.12
N ILE A 3 -4.81 24.60 -3.82
CA ILE A 3 -3.58 25.17 -3.25
C ILE A 3 -2.28 24.42 -3.61
N PHE A 4 -2.42 23.23 -4.21
CA PHE A 4 -1.31 22.41 -4.69
C PHE A 4 -0.98 22.63 -6.16
N SER A 5 -1.86 23.32 -6.90
CA SER A 5 -1.65 23.55 -8.33
C SER A 5 -0.39 24.38 -8.57
N HIS A 6 0.43 23.98 -9.54
CA HIS A 6 1.71 24.60 -9.88
C HIS A 6 2.78 24.56 -8.78
N ARG A 7 2.56 23.78 -7.72
CA ARG A 7 3.60 23.43 -6.75
C ARG A 7 4.29 22.14 -7.15
N ILE A 8 5.52 21.96 -6.67
CA ILE A 8 6.34 20.79 -6.95
C ILE A 8 6.52 20.00 -5.66
N ALA A 9 5.99 18.79 -5.62
CA ALA A 9 6.24 17.83 -4.55
C ALA A 9 7.51 17.01 -4.82
N SER A 10 8.32 16.78 -3.79
CA SER A 10 9.39 15.78 -3.87
C SER A 10 8.81 14.37 -3.80
N LEU A 11 9.28 13.45 -4.63
CA LEU A 11 9.00 12.02 -4.50
C LEU A 11 10.33 11.25 -4.40
N LEU A 12 10.69 10.86 -3.18
CA LEU A 12 11.81 9.95 -2.97
C LEU A 12 11.31 8.52 -3.12
N THR A 13 11.65 7.87 -4.24
CA THR A 13 11.26 6.48 -4.46
C THR A 13 12.24 5.74 -5.37
N LYS A 14 12.34 4.43 -5.16
CA LYS A 14 12.91 3.49 -6.12
C LYS A 14 11.78 2.69 -6.78
N HIS A 15 12.15 1.87 -7.76
CA HIS A 15 11.29 0.83 -8.33
C HIS A 15 10.09 1.31 -9.16
N GLY A 16 10.22 2.44 -9.87
CA GLY A 16 9.29 2.83 -10.94
C GLY A 16 7.91 3.32 -10.48
N LYS A 17 7.72 3.59 -9.19
CA LYS A 17 6.42 4.01 -8.65
C LYS A 17 5.98 5.38 -9.15
N GLU A 18 6.94 6.23 -9.48
CA GLU A 18 6.70 7.54 -10.09
C GLU A 18 5.89 7.46 -11.39
N ALA A 19 5.93 6.33 -12.11
CA ALA A 19 5.20 6.12 -13.35
C ALA A 19 3.69 6.11 -13.17
N VAL A 20 3.18 5.62 -12.03
CA VAL A 20 1.74 5.66 -11.70
C VAL A 20 1.38 6.84 -10.83
N MET A 21 2.30 7.32 -10.00
CA MET A 21 1.99 8.40 -9.05
C MET A 21 1.97 9.79 -9.70
N THR A 22 2.95 10.09 -10.55
CA THR A 22 3.14 11.44 -11.11
C THR A 22 2.00 11.87 -12.04
N PRO A 23 1.53 11.03 -12.99
CA PRO A 23 0.46 11.43 -13.89
C PRO A 23 -0.84 11.75 -13.15
N ASP A 24 -1.22 10.95 -12.15
CA ASP A 24 -2.44 11.17 -11.37
C ASP A 24 -2.40 12.46 -10.56
N LEU A 25 -1.27 12.70 -9.87
CA LEU A 25 -1.11 13.90 -9.06
C LEU A 25 -1.20 15.16 -9.93
N LEU A 26 -0.53 15.15 -11.09
CA LEU A 26 -0.60 16.26 -12.03
C LEU A 26 -2.02 16.44 -12.59
N ALA A 27 -2.63 15.36 -13.09
CA ALA A 27 -3.94 15.42 -13.74
C ALA A 27 -5.07 15.82 -12.78
N LEU A 28 -5.06 15.28 -11.55
CA LEU A 28 -6.15 15.47 -10.59
C LEU A 28 -5.97 16.72 -9.73
N THR A 29 -4.74 17.13 -9.43
CA THR A 29 -4.47 18.22 -8.46
C THR A 29 -3.71 19.41 -9.05
N GLY A 30 -3.11 19.26 -10.24
CA GLY A 30 -2.21 20.24 -10.82
C GLY A 30 -0.84 20.33 -10.12
N CYS A 31 -0.54 19.39 -9.22
CA CYS A 31 0.72 19.32 -8.49
C CYS A 31 1.76 18.55 -9.33
N ASP A 32 2.88 19.20 -9.62
CA ASP A 32 4.01 18.56 -10.27
C ASP A 32 4.80 17.71 -9.27
N VAL A 33 5.48 16.68 -9.77
CA VAL A 33 6.33 15.82 -8.96
C VAL A 33 7.76 15.87 -9.47
N LYS A 34 8.69 16.14 -8.55
CA LYS A 34 10.13 15.98 -8.80
C LYS A 34 10.59 14.70 -8.11
N HIS A 35 11.00 13.74 -8.92
CA HIS A 35 11.48 12.44 -8.45
C HIS A 35 12.98 12.48 -8.08
N THR A 36 13.36 11.66 -7.10
CA THR A 36 14.76 11.34 -6.78
C THR A 36 14.86 9.91 -6.26
N ASP A 37 15.98 9.25 -6.59
CA ASP A 37 16.42 7.95 -6.08
C ASP A 37 17.75 8.06 -5.33
N ALA A 38 18.23 9.28 -5.06
CA ALA A 38 19.54 9.59 -4.49
C ALA A 38 19.74 9.10 -3.04
N TYR A 39 18.71 8.52 -2.43
CA TYR A 39 18.80 7.88 -1.12
C TYR A 39 18.33 6.44 -1.20
N ASP A 40 19.07 5.56 -0.53
CA ASP A 40 18.72 4.16 -0.47
C ASP A 40 17.56 3.91 0.50
N THR A 41 16.35 3.86 -0.05
CA THR A 41 15.13 3.64 0.72
C THR A 41 15.07 2.25 1.36
N ASP A 42 15.88 1.30 0.91
CA ASP A 42 15.93 -0.06 1.49
C ASP A 42 16.50 -0.03 2.92
N GLN A 43 17.23 1.03 3.28
CA GLN A 43 17.64 1.30 4.67
C GLN A 43 16.47 1.58 5.62
N LEU A 44 15.26 1.84 5.09
CA LEU A 44 14.04 2.01 5.87
C LEU A 44 13.28 0.68 6.08
N GLY A 45 13.78 -0.40 5.48
CA GLY A 45 13.25 -1.76 5.55
C GLY A 45 12.98 -2.36 4.16
N THR A 46 13.21 -3.67 4.02
CA THR A 46 13.06 -4.42 2.75
C THR A 46 11.95 -5.45 2.82
N PHE A 47 11.27 -5.72 1.70
CA PHE A 47 10.28 -6.81 1.62
C PHE A 47 10.90 -8.22 1.67
N THR A 48 12.18 -8.36 1.31
CA THR A 48 12.89 -9.65 1.31
C THR A 48 13.43 -10.07 2.67
N ARG A 49 13.09 -9.34 3.74
CA ARG A 49 13.46 -9.60 5.15
C ARG A 49 14.95 -9.38 5.48
N GLU A 50 15.72 -8.75 4.60
CA GLU A 50 17.14 -8.40 4.84
C GLU A 50 17.31 -7.28 5.89
N ILE A 51 16.49 -6.22 5.78
CA ILE A 51 16.49 -5.09 6.72
C ILE A 51 15.09 -4.97 7.33
N PRO A 52 14.94 -5.06 8.67
CA PRO A 52 13.66 -4.88 9.33
C PRO A 52 13.19 -3.42 9.25
N ARG A 53 11.87 -3.22 9.17
CA ARG A 53 11.27 -1.88 9.22
C ARG A 53 11.31 -1.31 10.65
N HIS A 54 11.70 -0.05 10.79
CA HIS A 54 11.63 0.68 12.06
C HIS A 54 10.40 1.60 12.12
N GLY A 55 9.50 1.34 13.08
CA GLY A 55 8.28 2.12 13.29
C GLY A 55 7.11 1.66 12.42
N THR A 56 6.05 2.46 12.36
CA THR A 56 4.85 2.14 11.56
C THR A 56 5.06 2.42 10.07
N GLN A 57 4.17 1.89 9.22
CA GLN A 57 4.12 2.22 7.79
C GLN A 57 4.01 3.75 7.57
N LEU A 58 3.25 4.45 8.41
CA LEU A 58 3.10 5.90 8.36
C LEU A 58 4.38 6.62 8.77
N ASP A 59 5.11 6.13 9.77
CA ASP A 59 6.38 6.73 10.19
C ASP A 59 7.46 6.61 9.11
N ALA A 60 7.51 5.45 8.43
CA ALA A 60 8.40 5.24 7.29
C ALA A 60 8.04 6.18 6.13
N ALA A 61 6.75 6.29 5.78
CA ALA A 61 6.28 7.21 4.75
C ALA A 61 6.64 8.67 5.10
N ARG A 62 6.41 9.09 6.34
CA ARG A 62 6.73 10.44 6.81
C ARG A 62 8.22 10.74 6.71
N LYS A 63 9.07 9.85 7.21
CA LYS A 63 10.54 9.99 7.12
C LYS A 63 11.00 10.12 5.67
N LYS A 64 10.45 9.28 4.78
CA LYS A 64 10.77 9.27 3.35
C LYS A 64 10.33 10.57 2.66
N ALA A 65 9.13 11.08 2.95
CA ALA A 65 8.65 12.33 2.41
C ALA A 65 9.54 13.50 2.85
N LEU A 66 9.82 13.63 4.16
CA LEU A 66 10.69 14.68 4.69
C LEU A 66 12.11 14.62 4.13
N MET A 67 12.64 13.41 3.91
CA MET A 67 13.95 13.23 3.30
C MET A 67 13.96 13.63 1.83
N GLY A 68 12.95 13.24 1.06
CA GLY A 68 12.76 13.70 -0.32
C GLY A 68 12.72 15.22 -0.41
N MET A 69 11.99 15.86 0.51
CA MET A 69 11.88 17.32 0.58
C MET A 69 13.23 17.97 0.81
N LYS A 70 14.02 17.43 1.75
CA LYS A 70 15.38 17.90 2.03
C LYS A 70 16.32 17.74 0.82
N LEU A 71 16.27 16.59 0.15
CA LEU A 71 17.13 16.29 -1.00
C LEU A 71 16.82 17.17 -2.21
N LEU A 72 15.54 17.48 -2.42
CA LEU A 72 15.08 18.22 -3.59
C LEU A 72 14.80 19.71 -3.31
N ASN A 73 14.98 20.14 -2.06
CA ASN A 73 14.71 21.49 -1.57
C ASN A 73 13.28 21.96 -1.89
N THR A 74 12.29 21.15 -1.51
CA THR A 74 10.86 21.46 -1.66
C THR A 74 10.18 21.61 -0.29
N ASP A 75 9.07 22.35 -0.25
CA ASP A 75 8.20 22.51 0.93
C ASP A 75 7.01 21.53 0.92
N LEU A 76 6.90 20.75 -0.15
CA LEU A 76 5.90 19.72 -0.38
C LEU A 76 6.60 18.38 -0.63
N GLY A 77 6.18 17.32 0.05
CA GLY A 77 6.76 16.00 -0.07
C GLY A 77 5.73 14.90 -0.15
N ILE A 78 5.95 13.94 -1.05
CA ILE A 78 5.13 12.75 -1.22
C ILE A 78 5.98 11.50 -1.01
N ALA A 79 5.41 10.52 -0.32
CA ALA A 79 6.02 9.22 -0.16
C ALA A 79 4.98 8.11 -0.21
N ASN A 80 5.33 7.01 -0.86
CA ASN A 80 4.59 5.76 -0.80
C ASN A 80 5.34 4.71 0.04
N GLU A 81 4.58 4.04 0.91
CA GLU A 81 4.99 2.84 1.63
C GLU A 81 3.93 1.75 1.60
N GLY A 82 4.37 0.50 1.53
CA GLY A 82 3.51 -0.69 1.42
C GLY A 82 3.72 -1.69 2.55
N ALA A 83 2.68 -2.42 2.91
CA ALA A 83 2.73 -3.52 3.88
C ALA A 83 1.95 -4.72 3.35
N PHE A 84 2.44 -5.92 3.65
CA PHE A 84 1.75 -7.18 3.37
C PHE A 84 1.36 -7.81 4.71
N VAL A 85 0.07 -8.09 4.87
CA VAL A 85 -0.54 -8.62 6.10
C VAL A 85 -1.59 -9.68 5.74
N GLY A 86 -2.15 -10.36 6.73
CA GLY A 86 -3.36 -11.14 6.52
C GLY A 86 -4.56 -10.24 6.24
N ASP A 87 -5.52 -10.73 5.45
CA ASP A 87 -6.72 -9.98 5.12
C ASP A 87 -7.51 -9.60 6.38
N PRO A 88 -8.18 -8.43 6.39
CA PRO A 88 -8.84 -7.91 7.59
C PRO A 88 -10.11 -8.68 7.99
N TYR A 89 -10.54 -9.67 7.21
CA TYR A 89 -11.79 -10.40 7.43
C TYR A 89 -11.53 -11.78 8.05
N THR A 90 -10.62 -12.56 7.45
CA THR A 90 -10.28 -13.93 7.89
C THR A 90 -8.87 -14.04 8.45
N GLY A 91 -7.98 -13.11 8.11
CA GLY A 91 -6.56 -13.18 8.45
C GLY A 91 -5.78 -14.23 7.68
N MET A 92 -6.39 -14.89 6.69
CA MET A 92 -5.82 -16.05 5.99
C MET A 92 -5.26 -15.70 4.62
N LEU A 93 -5.84 -14.71 3.94
CA LEU A 93 -5.42 -14.36 2.58
C LEU A 93 -4.35 -13.26 2.61
N PRO A 94 -3.33 -13.31 1.73
CA PRO A 94 -2.37 -12.21 1.61
C PRO A 94 -3.08 -10.92 1.19
N TRP A 95 -2.74 -9.83 1.88
CA TRP A 95 -3.35 -8.53 1.69
C TRP A 95 -2.29 -7.43 1.63
N ASN A 96 -2.38 -6.56 0.62
CA ASN A 96 -1.46 -5.45 0.41
C ASN A 96 -2.14 -4.14 0.81
N ASN A 97 -1.54 -3.47 1.79
CA ASN A 97 -1.93 -2.14 2.23
C ASN A 97 -0.91 -1.14 1.71
N GLU A 98 -1.34 -0.20 0.88
CA GLU A 98 -0.51 0.87 0.34
C GLU A 98 -0.97 2.21 0.94
N VAL A 99 0.01 2.99 1.41
CA VAL A 99 -0.18 4.34 1.93
C VAL A 99 0.60 5.28 1.02
N VAL A 100 -0.04 6.37 0.62
CA VAL A 100 0.63 7.51 -0.01
C VAL A 100 0.40 8.74 0.86
N MET A 101 1.49 9.33 1.37
CA MET A 101 1.43 10.48 2.26
C MET A 101 1.91 11.73 1.53
N LEU A 102 1.17 12.83 1.68
CA LEU A 102 1.59 14.19 1.37
C LEU A 102 1.92 14.93 2.68
N ILE A 103 3.06 15.61 2.70
CA ILE A 103 3.43 16.58 3.74
C ILE A 103 3.57 17.94 3.08
N ASP A 104 2.82 18.91 3.58
CA ASP A 104 2.90 20.31 3.17
C ASP A 104 3.38 21.16 4.36
N GLN A 105 4.62 21.63 4.29
CA GLN A 105 5.20 22.45 5.35
C GLN A 105 4.64 23.88 5.37
N LEU A 106 4.37 24.45 4.18
CA LEU A 106 3.84 25.81 4.06
C LEU A 106 2.47 25.92 4.75
N HIS A 107 1.62 24.93 4.50
CA HIS A 107 0.28 24.88 5.09
C HIS A 107 0.22 24.02 6.36
N GLN A 108 1.31 23.41 6.82
CA GLN A 108 1.35 22.58 8.04
C GLN A 108 0.25 21.51 8.07
N ILE A 109 0.15 20.71 7.01
CA ILE A 109 -0.83 19.63 6.90
C ILE A 109 -0.16 18.33 6.42
N GLU A 110 -0.71 17.20 6.89
CA GLU A 110 -0.41 15.87 6.37
C GLU A 110 -1.70 15.27 5.82
N ILE A 111 -1.68 14.79 4.57
CA ILE A 111 -2.82 14.11 3.94
C ILE A 111 -2.38 12.70 3.56
N ILE A 112 -3.20 11.70 3.90
CA ILE A 112 -2.89 10.29 3.68
C ILE A 112 -3.91 9.69 2.72
N GLY A 113 -3.46 9.23 1.57
CA GLY A 113 -4.17 8.30 0.70
C GLY A 113 -3.90 6.85 1.10
N PHE A 114 -4.90 5.99 0.94
CA PHE A 114 -4.82 4.58 1.32
C PHE A 114 -5.54 3.68 0.31
N SER A 115 -4.96 2.51 0.05
CA SER A 115 -5.66 1.42 -0.63
C SER A 115 -5.26 0.07 -0.04
N GLY A 116 -6.24 -0.77 0.22
CA GLY A 116 -6.07 -2.15 0.67
C GLY A 116 -6.71 -3.10 -0.34
N ALA A 117 -5.97 -4.13 -0.77
CA ALA A 117 -6.46 -5.11 -1.73
C ALA A 117 -5.84 -6.50 -1.49
N PRO A 118 -6.46 -7.59 -1.99
CA PRO A 118 -5.80 -8.90 -2.05
C PRO A 118 -4.44 -8.79 -2.74
N ALA A 119 -3.44 -9.50 -2.21
CA ALA A 119 -2.07 -9.43 -2.68
C ALA A 119 -1.65 -10.70 -3.42
N GLN A 120 -0.93 -10.53 -4.53
CA GLN A 120 -0.11 -11.60 -5.09
C GLN A 120 1.22 -11.67 -4.31
N SER A 121 1.27 -12.54 -3.30
CA SER A 121 2.40 -12.72 -2.40
C SER A 121 2.56 -14.21 -2.02
N ALA A 122 2.58 -15.08 -3.02
CA ALA A 122 2.77 -16.51 -2.82
C ALA A 122 4.23 -16.83 -2.48
N SER A 123 4.43 -17.92 -1.73
CA SER A 123 5.75 -18.45 -1.43
C SER A 123 5.70 -19.96 -1.19
N GLY A 124 6.83 -20.64 -1.35
CA GLY A 124 6.93 -22.09 -1.14
C GLY A 124 8.37 -22.59 -1.12
N TYR A 125 8.51 -23.87 -0.81
CA TYR A 125 9.76 -24.62 -0.75
C TYR A 125 9.75 -25.71 -1.82
N PHE A 126 10.81 -25.81 -2.60
CA PHE A 126 10.86 -26.67 -3.78
C PHE A 126 12.17 -27.45 -3.83
N SER A 127 12.06 -28.76 -3.99
CA SER A 127 13.22 -29.65 -4.20
C SER A 127 13.33 -30.11 -5.65
N HIS A 128 12.23 -30.04 -6.40
CA HIS A 128 12.12 -30.50 -7.78
C HIS A 128 11.62 -29.39 -8.69
N TRP A 129 12.10 -29.42 -9.94
CA TRP A 129 11.77 -28.39 -10.94
C TRP A 129 10.29 -28.37 -11.27
N GLU A 130 9.68 -29.55 -11.38
CA GLU A 130 8.28 -29.72 -11.75
C GLU A 130 7.33 -29.10 -10.70
N GLU A 131 7.71 -29.13 -9.43
CA GLU A 131 6.95 -28.50 -8.35
C GLU A 131 7.04 -26.97 -8.42
N LEU A 132 8.22 -26.43 -8.72
CA LEU A 132 8.44 -25.00 -8.90
C LEU A 132 7.72 -24.48 -10.15
N GLU A 133 7.75 -25.22 -11.25
CA GLU A 133 7.06 -24.87 -12.49
C GLU A 133 5.54 -24.77 -12.26
N ALA A 134 4.94 -25.74 -11.55
CA ALA A 134 3.54 -25.68 -11.17
C ALA A 134 3.23 -24.49 -10.23
N PHE A 135 4.11 -24.19 -9.27
CA PHE A 135 3.96 -23.03 -8.39
C PHE A 135 4.02 -21.71 -9.14
N ALA A 136 4.90 -21.57 -10.14
CA ALA A 136 5.07 -20.35 -10.91
C ALA A 136 3.75 -19.87 -11.54
N GLU A 137 2.90 -20.79 -12.01
CA GLU A 137 1.55 -20.45 -12.50
C GLU A 137 0.68 -19.81 -11.41
N THR A 138 0.65 -20.41 -10.21
CA THR A 138 -0.10 -19.87 -9.05
C THR A 138 0.46 -18.54 -8.55
N ALA A 139 1.76 -18.31 -8.79
CA ALA A 139 2.45 -17.09 -8.46
C ALA A 139 2.22 -15.97 -9.50
N LEU A 140 1.43 -16.22 -10.55
CA LEU A 140 1.19 -15.33 -11.70
C LEU A 140 2.48 -14.97 -12.48
N PHE A 141 3.47 -15.84 -12.49
CA PHE A 141 4.68 -15.70 -13.29
C PHE A 141 4.38 -15.88 -14.80
N PRO A 142 5.02 -15.14 -15.73
CA PRO A 142 6.08 -14.15 -15.54
C PRO A 142 5.59 -12.71 -15.29
N SER A 143 4.27 -12.48 -15.29
CA SER A 143 3.74 -11.12 -15.06
C SER A 143 4.14 -10.57 -13.68
N HIS A 144 4.21 -11.45 -12.69
CA HIS A 144 4.80 -11.19 -11.39
C HIS A 144 6.14 -11.88 -11.31
N HIS A 145 7.20 -11.14 -11.00
CA HIS A 145 8.53 -11.72 -10.92
C HIS A 145 8.67 -12.57 -9.65
N LEU A 146 9.72 -13.38 -9.62
CA LEU A 146 10.07 -14.24 -8.49
C LEU A 146 11.40 -13.83 -7.86
N VAL A 147 11.54 -14.16 -6.58
CA VAL A 147 12.79 -14.20 -5.83
C VAL A 147 13.04 -15.63 -5.42
N ILE A 148 14.28 -16.10 -5.55
CA ILE A 148 14.71 -17.42 -5.07
C ILE A 148 15.87 -17.29 -4.09
N LYS A 149 15.82 -18.11 -3.05
CA LYS A 149 16.80 -18.22 -1.97
C LYS A 149 17.20 -19.70 -1.77
N PRO A 150 18.49 -20.00 -1.57
CA PRO A 150 18.92 -21.33 -1.13
C PRO A 150 18.39 -21.66 0.27
N THR A 151 18.05 -22.93 0.53
CA THR A 151 17.68 -23.48 1.86
C THR A 151 16.37 -22.95 2.46
N ASP A 152 16.26 -21.64 2.74
CA ASP A 152 15.13 -21.05 3.47
C ASP A 152 14.90 -19.56 3.14
N GLU A 153 13.85 -18.99 3.73
CA GLU A 153 13.43 -17.62 3.49
C GLU A 153 14.35 -16.55 4.08
N HIS A 154 15.30 -16.96 4.93
CA HIS A 154 16.25 -16.13 5.67
C HIS A 154 17.67 -16.19 5.12
N HIS A 155 17.90 -16.98 4.06
CA HIS A 155 19.22 -17.09 3.45
C HIS A 155 19.78 -15.71 3.00
N PRO A 156 21.07 -15.42 3.26
CA PRO A 156 21.65 -14.10 2.99
C PRO A 156 21.78 -13.79 1.49
N GLU A 157 21.90 -14.82 0.66
CA GLU A 157 21.96 -14.68 -0.80
C GLU A 157 20.61 -14.97 -1.44
N SER A 158 20.27 -14.19 -2.47
CA SER A 158 19.06 -14.36 -3.26
C SER A 158 19.26 -13.88 -4.69
N ILE A 159 18.56 -14.51 -5.64
CA ILE A 159 18.38 -13.99 -6.99
C ILE A 159 16.98 -13.38 -7.05
N LYS A 160 16.90 -12.08 -7.36
CA LYS A 160 15.66 -11.29 -7.34
C LYS A 160 15.29 -10.83 -8.75
N GLY A 161 14.00 -10.59 -8.99
CA GLY A 161 13.53 -10.01 -10.25
C GLY A 161 13.60 -10.98 -11.43
N ILE A 162 13.41 -12.27 -11.16
CA ILE A 162 13.33 -13.31 -12.18
C ILE A 162 12.04 -13.11 -12.97
N TYR A 163 12.12 -12.90 -14.28
CA TYR A 163 10.99 -12.52 -15.13
C TYR A 163 10.79 -13.42 -16.37
N ASP A 164 11.60 -14.46 -16.55
CA ASP A 164 11.43 -15.44 -17.63
C ASP A 164 11.85 -16.85 -17.20
N LEU A 165 11.33 -17.85 -17.92
CA LEU A 165 11.47 -19.25 -17.55
C LEU A 165 12.93 -19.73 -17.56
N SER A 166 13.75 -19.23 -18.48
CA SER A 166 15.17 -19.59 -18.57
C SER A 166 15.91 -19.11 -17.33
N ALA A 167 15.70 -17.84 -16.95
CA ALA A 167 16.26 -17.26 -15.74
C ALA A 167 15.78 -17.99 -14.47
N LEU A 168 14.52 -18.44 -14.43
CA LEU A 168 13.99 -19.21 -13.32
C LEU A 168 14.68 -20.58 -13.19
N GLN A 169 14.91 -21.26 -14.31
CA GLN A 169 15.58 -22.56 -14.32
C GLN A 169 17.04 -22.45 -13.87
N GLU A 170 17.77 -21.45 -14.38
CA GLU A 170 19.14 -21.18 -13.96
C GLU A 170 19.22 -20.81 -12.47
N ALA A 171 18.31 -19.95 -12.01
CA ALA A 171 18.27 -19.53 -10.62
C ALA A 171 17.88 -20.68 -9.68
N PHE A 172 17.03 -21.62 -10.11
CA PHE A 172 16.71 -22.83 -9.36
C PHE A 172 17.90 -23.77 -9.22
N GLN A 173 18.62 -24.04 -10.32
CA GLN A 173 19.83 -24.86 -10.28
C GLN A 173 20.89 -24.25 -9.36
N TRP A 174 21.08 -22.93 -9.44
CA TRP A 174 21.95 -22.18 -8.55
C TRP A 174 21.54 -22.35 -7.08
N ALA A 175 20.25 -22.16 -6.76
CA ALA A 175 19.77 -22.22 -5.39
C ALA A 175 19.90 -23.63 -4.79
N ILE A 176 19.59 -24.67 -5.57
CA ILE A 176 19.73 -26.07 -5.14
C ILE A 176 21.20 -26.42 -4.92
N ALA A 177 22.10 -25.99 -5.80
CA ALA A 177 23.54 -26.26 -5.66
C ALA A 177 24.15 -25.61 -4.40
N GLN A 178 23.60 -24.48 -3.95
CA GLN A 178 24.03 -23.80 -2.73
C GLN A 178 23.28 -24.25 -1.47
N SER A 179 22.15 -24.94 -1.63
CA SER A 179 21.31 -25.30 -0.51
C SER A 179 21.93 -26.39 0.34
N SER A 180 22.00 -26.15 1.66
CA SER A 180 22.43 -27.15 2.64
C SER A 180 21.47 -28.33 2.80
N THR A 181 20.21 -28.18 2.36
CA THR A 181 19.13 -29.16 2.52
C THR A 181 18.61 -29.70 1.18
N GLY A 182 19.15 -29.22 0.05
CA GLY A 182 18.64 -29.57 -1.28
C GLY A 182 17.27 -28.95 -1.61
N VAL A 183 16.87 -27.91 -0.88
CA VAL A 183 15.60 -27.18 -1.06
C VAL A 183 15.89 -25.73 -1.44
N ALA A 184 15.08 -25.15 -2.33
CA ALA A 184 15.07 -23.72 -2.60
C ALA A 184 13.75 -23.10 -2.08
N PHE A 185 13.85 -21.93 -1.45
CA PHE A 185 12.69 -21.12 -1.11
C PHE A 185 12.41 -20.12 -2.24
N VAL A 186 11.18 -20.07 -2.72
CA VAL A 186 10.76 -19.16 -3.79
C VAL A 186 9.56 -18.34 -3.32
N GLU A 187 9.60 -17.04 -3.55
CA GLU A 187 8.51 -16.12 -3.24
C GLU A 187 8.26 -15.14 -4.39
N ASN A 188 7.05 -14.59 -4.47
CA ASN A 188 6.78 -13.46 -5.35
C ASN A 188 7.70 -12.28 -4.98
N ASP A 189 8.27 -11.64 -6.00
CA ASP A 189 9.02 -10.41 -5.82
C ASP A 189 8.06 -9.26 -5.53
N LEU A 190 8.03 -8.81 -4.29
CA LEU A 190 7.08 -7.80 -3.84
C LEU A 190 7.50 -6.38 -4.20
N ARG A 191 8.64 -6.15 -4.87
CA ARG A 191 9.07 -4.81 -5.32
C ARG A 191 8.08 -4.29 -6.37
N ALA A 192 7.76 -2.99 -6.34
CA ALA A 192 6.65 -2.43 -7.11
C ALA A 192 6.74 -2.69 -8.63
N PHE A 193 7.91 -2.52 -9.23
CA PHE A 193 8.12 -2.79 -10.67
C PHE A 193 7.92 -4.27 -11.06
N ALA A 194 8.07 -5.17 -10.10
CA ALA A 194 8.03 -6.62 -10.27
C ALA A 194 6.67 -7.23 -9.94
N ASN A 195 5.73 -6.41 -9.42
CA ASN A 195 4.42 -6.86 -8.95
C ASN A 195 3.33 -5.91 -9.47
N PRO A 196 2.75 -6.18 -10.66
CA PRO A 196 1.75 -5.31 -11.28
C PRO A 196 0.50 -5.07 -10.42
N THR A 197 0.05 -6.07 -9.66
CA THR A 197 -1.12 -5.90 -8.78
C THR A 197 -0.84 -4.96 -7.61
N ARG A 198 0.37 -5.00 -7.05
CA ARG A 198 0.84 -4.00 -6.08
C ARG A 198 0.95 -2.61 -6.72
N MET A 199 1.48 -2.51 -7.94
CA MET A 199 1.58 -1.23 -8.65
C MET A 199 0.21 -0.58 -8.85
N GLU A 200 -0.80 -1.37 -9.23
CA GLU A 200 -2.19 -0.90 -9.31
C GLU A 200 -2.74 -0.46 -7.95
N ASN A 201 -2.36 -1.13 -6.86
CA ASN A 201 -2.78 -0.72 -5.52
C ASN A 201 -2.13 0.61 -5.08
N ILE A 202 -0.87 0.87 -5.49
CA ILE A 202 -0.19 2.17 -5.30
C ILE A 202 -0.91 3.27 -6.09
N HIS A 203 -1.30 3.00 -7.33
CA HIS A 203 -2.13 3.88 -8.15
C HIS A 203 -3.42 4.26 -7.41
N LYS A 204 -4.21 3.28 -6.94
CA LYS A 204 -5.44 3.54 -6.17
C LYS A 204 -5.22 4.37 -4.91
N ALA A 205 -4.15 4.10 -4.16
CA ALA A 205 -3.80 4.90 -2.99
C ALA A 205 -3.42 6.35 -3.35
N THR A 206 -2.83 6.55 -4.53
CA THR A 206 -2.50 7.89 -5.06
C THR A 206 -3.75 8.65 -5.49
N VAL A 207 -4.69 7.98 -6.15
CA VAL A 207 -5.99 8.56 -6.50
C VAL A 207 -6.77 8.96 -5.24
N ASP A 208 -6.78 8.12 -4.20
CA ASP A 208 -7.39 8.45 -2.90
C ASP A 208 -6.72 9.68 -2.25
N LEU A 209 -5.39 9.77 -2.30
CA LEU A 209 -4.66 10.96 -1.85
C LEU A 209 -5.11 12.21 -2.64
N ALA A 210 -5.14 12.14 -3.97
CA ALA A 210 -5.51 13.26 -4.82
C ALA A 210 -6.95 13.74 -4.55
N ASN A 211 -7.89 12.82 -4.34
CA ASN A 211 -9.26 13.16 -3.95
C ASN A 211 -9.30 13.91 -2.62
N LYS A 212 -8.52 13.46 -1.63
CA LYS A 212 -8.41 14.14 -0.34
C LYS A 212 -7.74 15.51 -0.46
N MET A 213 -6.72 15.65 -1.30
CA MET A 213 -6.08 16.94 -1.60
C MET A 213 -7.07 17.96 -2.18
N ASN A 214 -8.03 17.51 -2.99
CA ASN A 214 -9.06 18.37 -3.58
C ASN A 214 -10.27 18.62 -2.65
N SER A 215 -10.38 17.88 -1.54
CA SER A 215 -11.50 18.02 -0.61
C SER A 215 -11.21 19.12 0.42
N ALA A 216 -11.77 20.30 0.20
CA ALA A 216 -11.59 21.46 1.07
C ALA A 216 -12.61 21.51 2.21
N CYS A 217 -12.17 21.92 3.39
CA CYS A 217 -13.07 22.16 4.52
C CYS A 217 -14.03 23.32 4.19
N PRO A 218 -15.35 23.16 4.35
CA PRO A 218 -16.30 24.22 4.03
C PRO A 218 -16.13 25.47 4.91
N GLN A 219 -15.61 25.32 6.14
CA GLN A 219 -15.40 26.45 7.06
C GLN A 219 -14.07 27.20 6.82
N CYS A 220 -12.95 26.50 6.71
CA CYS A 220 -11.62 27.12 6.67
C CYS A 220 -10.85 26.89 5.37
N GLN A 221 -11.46 26.19 4.40
CA GLN A 221 -10.89 25.90 3.07
C GLN A 221 -9.59 25.08 3.08
N THR A 222 -9.17 24.56 4.24
CA THR A 222 -8.01 23.66 4.33
C THR A 222 -8.32 22.34 3.63
N PRO A 223 -7.45 21.85 2.71
CA PRO A 223 -7.66 20.58 2.03
C PRO A 223 -7.48 19.39 2.98
N GLY A 224 -7.92 18.21 2.54
CA GLY A 224 -7.94 17.01 3.38
C GLY A 224 -9.17 16.92 4.29
N TYR A 225 -10.25 17.65 3.97
CA TYR A 225 -11.54 17.46 4.64
C TYR A 225 -12.13 16.11 4.23
N TRP A 226 -12.07 15.13 5.13
CA TRP A 226 -12.40 13.75 4.79
C TRP A 226 -13.07 13.03 5.95
N VAL A 227 -13.53 11.81 5.69
CA VAL A 227 -14.06 10.91 6.72
C VAL A 227 -12.97 10.61 7.74
N LYS A 228 -13.17 11.08 8.98
CA LYS A 228 -12.30 10.82 10.13
C LYS A 228 -12.76 9.62 10.95
N ASP A 229 -14.06 9.36 10.94
CA ASP A 229 -14.66 8.29 11.73
C ASP A 229 -15.95 7.78 11.07
N ILE A 230 -16.37 6.58 11.44
CA ILE A 230 -17.60 5.95 11.00
C ILE A 230 -18.39 5.60 12.25
N GLN A 231 -19.55 6.23 12.41
CA GLN A 231 -20.49 5.85 13.45
C GLN A 231 -21.16 4.54 13.05
N ARG A 232 -20.97 3.50 13.87
CA ARG A 232 -21.53 2.14 13.69
C ARG A 232 -22.74 1.93 14.58
N GLY A 233 -23.43 0.80 14.40
CA GLY A 233 -24.52 0.36 15.26
C GLY A 233 -25.84 0.13 14.53
N LEU A 234 -25.83 -0.11 13.21
CA LEU A 234 -27.06 -0.31 12.43
C LEU A 234 -27.90 -1.45 13.06
N PRO A 235 -29.16 -1.20 13.48
CA PRO A 235 -29.96 -2.22 14.17
C PRO A 235 -30.25 -3.43 13.29
N CYS A 236 -30.05 -4.64 13.83
CA CYS A 236 -30.40 -5.88 13.15
C CYS A 236 -31.92 -6.00 12.92
N ASN A 237 -32.35 -6.38 11.72
CA ASN A 237 -33.78 -6.54 11.39
C ASN A 237 -34.46 -7.71 12.13
N ALA A 238 -33.69 -8.62 12.74
CA ALA A 238 -34.22 -9.76 13.49
C ALA A 238 -34.22 -9.54 15.01
N CYS A 239 -33.07 -9.18 15.59
CA CYS A 239 -32.93 -9.06 17.05
C CYS A 239 -32.90 -7.61 17.57
N GLY A 240 -32.83 -6.60 16.69
CA GLY A 240 -32.77 -5.19 17.07
C GLY A 240 -31.44 -4.73 17.68
N LEU A 241 -30.48 -5.63 17.95
CA LEU A 241 -29.18 -5.27 18.50
C LEU A 241 -28.32 -4.50 17.47
N PRO A 242 -27.44 -3.58 17.93
CA PRO A 242 -26.55 -2.85 17.06
C PRO A 242 -25.51 -3.78 16.40
N THR A 243 -25.26 -3.56 15.11
CA THR A 243 -24.22 -4.28 14.36
C THR A 243 -23.01 -3.40 14.07
N GLU A 244 -21.91 -3.98 13.60
CA GLU A 244 -20.72 -3.25 13.15
C GLU A 244 -20.94 -2.44 11.86
N GLN A 245 -22.13 -2.49 11.27
CA GLN A 245 -22.43 -1.73 10.06
C GLN A 245 -22.57 -0.23 10.34
N ALA A 246 -22.11 0.56 9.38
CA ALA A 246 -22.10 2.03 9.45
C ALA A 246 -23.52 2.60 9.41
N ILE A 247 -23.77 3.63 10.23
CA ILE A 247 -24.97 4.47 10.21
C ILE A 247 -24.66 5.86 9.66
N ALA A 248 -23.47 6.38 9.96
CA ALA A 248 -23.06 7.70 9.50
C ALA A 248 -21.55 7.78 9.27
N LYS A 249 -21.15 8.65 8.36
CA LYS A 249 -19.76 9.07 8.17
C LYS A 249 -19.55 10.38 8.90
N ILE A 250 -18.45 10.47 9.63
CA ILE A 250 -18.04 11.69 10.31
C ILE A 250 -16.93 12.33 9.48
N TRP A 251 -17.25 13.42 8.82
CA TRP A 251 -16.33 14.24 8.03
C TRP A 251 -15.69 15.30 8.91
N GLY A 252 -14.38 15.53 8.80
CA GLY A 252 -13.70 16.49 9.67
C GLY A 252 -12.51 17.19 9.03
N CYS A 253 -12.23 18.41 9.50
CA CYS A 253 -11.09 19.21 9.03
C CYS A 253 -9.78 18.83 9.73
N LEU A 254 -8.65 18.92 9.03
CA LEU A 254 -7.32 18.73 9.61
C LEU A 254 -6.87 19.87 10.53
N LYS A 255 -7.39 21.10 10.35
CA LYS A 255 -6.94 22.30 11.07
C LYS A 255 -7.94 22.91 12.04
N CYS A 256 -9.18 23.10 11.60
CA CYS A 256 -10.21 23.69 12.45
C CYS A 256 -11.08 22.60 13.09
N THR A 257 -12.00 23.01 13.96
CA THR A 257 -12.92 22.10 14.66
C THR A 257 -14.15 21.74 13.83
N HIS A 258 -14.24 22.16 12.56
CA HIS A 258 -15.38 21.86 11.70
C HIS A 258 -15.51 20.35 11.45
N GLN A 259 -16.73 19.85 11.68
CA GLN A 259 -17.09 18.45 11.50
C GLN A 259 -18.54 18.38 11.05
N GLU A 260 -18.84 17.43 10.15
CA GLU A 260 -20.19 17.13 9.70
C GLU A 260 -20.45 15.63 9.83
N THR A 261 -21.66 15.29 10.24
CA THR A 261 -22.11 13.89 10.29
C THR A 261 -23.06 13.64 9.13
N GLU A 262 -22.60 12.86 8.17
CA GLU A 262 -23.41 12.42 7.02
C GLU A 262 -24.03 11.06 7.36
N GLY A 263 -25.27 11.10 7.86
CA GLY A 263 -26.06 9.91 8.15
C GLY A 263 -26.80 9.34 6.94
N MET A 264 -27.37 8.15 7.09
CA MET A 264 -28.27 7.58 6.08
C MET A 264 -29.47 8.49 5.81
N LYS A 265 -29.77 8.74 4.53
CA LYS A 265 -30.98 9.47 4.12
C LYS A 265 -32.28 8.71 4.39
N VAL A 266 -32.19 7.38 4.38
CA VAL A 266 -33.30 6.46 4.67
C VAL A 266 -32.80 5.42 5.65
N LEU A 267 -33.51 5.23 6.77
CA LEU A 267 -33.13 4.25 7.77
C LEU A 267 -33.25 2.84 7.19
N GLN A 268 -32.16 2.09 7.26
CA GLN A 268 -32.11 0.68 6.88
C GLN A 268 -31.86 -0.16 8.13
N PHE A 269 -32.31 -1.41 8.10
CA PHE A 269 -31.93 -2.39 9.11
C PHE A 269 -30.80 -3.25 8.58
N ALA A 270 -29.93 -3.70 9.47
CA ALA A 270 -28.87 -4.64 9.17
C ALA A 270 -29.47 -6.02 8.84
N ASP A 271 -28.95 -6.64 7.79
CA ASP A 271 -29.21 -8.05 7.49
C ASP A 271 -28.71 -8.93 8.65
N PRO A 272 -29.51 -9.88 9.17
CA PRO A 272 -29.11 -10.76 10.26
C PRO A 272 -27.81 -11.55 9.99
N SER A 273 -27.43 -11.81 8.75
CA SER A 273 -26.15 -12.44 8.36
C SER A 273 -24.92 -11.60 8.73
N LYS A 274 -25.10 -10.30 9.00
CA LYS A 274 -24.05 -9.36 9.42
C LYS A 274 -24.13 -8.99 10.90
N CYS A 275 -25.04 -9.61 11.65
CA CYS A 275 -25.18 -9.39 13.09
C CYS A 275 -24.40 -10.45 13.85
N SER A 276 -23.41 -10.06 14.66
CA SER A 276 -22.61 -10.97 15.48
C SER A 276 -23.39 -11.75 16.53
N TYR A 277 -24.63 -11.36 16.82
CA TYR A 277 -25.53 -12.11 17.70
C TYR A 277 -26.40 -13.12 16.94
N CYS A 278 -26.92 -12.75 15.77
CA CYS A 278 -27.75 -13.65 14.95
C CYS A 278 -26.91 -14.62 14.10
N ASN A 279 -25.70 -14.22 13.74
CA ASN A 279 -24.73 -14.96 12.98
C ASN A 279 -23.32 -14.73 13.61
N PRO A 280 -23.05 -15.37 14.76
CA PRO A 280 -21.77 -15.28 15.46
C PRO A 280 -20.60 -15.89 14.66
#